data_AF-A0A415UA38-F1
#
_entry.id   AF-A0A415UA38-F1
#
_cell.length_a   1.000
_cell.length_b   1.000
_cell.length_c   1.000
_cell.angle_alpha   90.00
_cell.angle_beta   90.00
_cell.angle_gamma   90.00
#
_symmetry.space_group_name_H-M   'P 1'
#
loop_
_entity.id
_entity.type
_entity.pdbx_description
1 polymer ?
#
loop_
_entity_poly.entity_id
_entity_poly.type
_entity_poly.pdbx_seq_one_letter_code
_entity_poly.pdbx_strand_id
1 'polypeptide(L)'
;MGRFQNLAKKLAEEIQNGYYCQYEDMENVNDNAFKLNSWILLGSLTESALQIFLAFYMDDYKNSKWKQWENIVVDEIKTPIIDSINGLMQQGVLTSKQGKSLKEAIKEKIKEHTNEHPVQRVMLDEIIQYYSFQKLMDDEEIFYLKSIQSNRNGIHSFEERTIGTWDSLQYCVRFWCYLLEWIMNRLPDVPE
;
A
#
# COMPACT_ATOMS: atom_id res chain seq x y z
N MET A 1 2.78 15.25 13.26
CA MET A 1 1.45 14.86 13.79
C MET A 1 0.28 15.76 13.43
N GLY A 2 0.41 17.09 13.34
CA GLY A 2 -0.74 17.96 13.02
C GLY A 2 -1.51 17.60 11.74
N ARG A 3 -0.82 17.12 10.69
CA ARG A 3 -1.48 16.63 9.46
C ARG A 3 -2.35 15.40 9.68
N PHE A 4 -1.86 14.40 10.41
CA PHE A 4 -2.61 13.18 10.73
C PHE A 4 -3.88 13.52 11.52
N GLN A 5 -3.75 14.38 12.54
CA GLN A 5 -4.89 14.85 13.34
C GLN A 5 -5.92 15.61 12.49
N ASN A 6 -5.47 16.46 11.57
CA ASN A 6 -6.37 17.20 10.68
C ASN A 6 -7.11 16.27 9.71
N LEU A 7 -6.45 15.25 9.16
CA LEU A 7 -7.08 14.25 8.31
C LEU A 7 -8.11 13.41 9.10
N ALA A 8 -7.79 13.03 10.34
CA ALA A 8 -8.71 12.31 11.21
C ALA A 8 -9.95 13.15 11.57
N LYS A 9 -9.76 14.44 11.90
CA LYS A 9 -10.87 15.38 12.12
C LYS A 9 -11.74 15.51 10.87
N LYS A 10 -11.12 15.67 9.70
CA LYS A 10 -11.86 15.79 8.44
C LYS A 10 -12.66 14.53 8.14
N LEU A 11 -12.07 13.34 8.31
CA LEU A 11 -12.81 12.08 8.17
C LEU A 11 -13.99 12.01 9.14
N ALA A 12 -13.82 12.42 10.39
CA ALA A 12 -14.90 12.44 11.38
C ALA A 12 -16.06 13.37 10.96
N GLU A 13 -15.76 14.55 10.43
CA GLU A 13 -16.77 15.47 9.87
C GLU A 13 -17.53 14.84 8.69
N GLU A 14 -16.82 14.20 7.75
CA GLU A 14 -17.42 13.53 6.59
C GLU A 14 -18.33 12.36 7.02
N ILE A 15 -17.90 11.56 8.00
CA ILE A 15 -18.70 10.44 8.53
C ILE A 15 -19.93 10.93 9.30
N GLN A 16 -19.83 12.04 10.05
CA GLN A 16 -21.00 12.66 10.68
C GLN A 16 -22.04 13.11 9.66
N ASN A 17 -21.60 13.62 8.51
CA ASN A 17 -22.49 13.97 7.40
C ASN A 17 -23.07 12.72 6.69
N GLY A 18 -22.36 11.59 6.73
CA GLY A 18 -22.79 10.32 6.14
C GLY A 18 -24.10 9.75 6.71
N TYR A 19 -24.57 10.22 7.87
CA TYR A 19 -25.90 9.88 8.40
C TYR A 19 -27.03 10.23 7.41
N TYR A 20 -26.85 11.26 6.59
CA TYR A 20 -27.82 11.67 5.56
C TYR A 20 -27.72 10.88 4.25
N CYS A 21 -26.68 10.05 4.09
CA CYS A 21 -26.39 9.30 2.86
C CYS A 21 -26.60 7.78 3.02
N GLN A 22 -27.15 7.32 4.15
CA GLN A 22 -27.37 5.90 4.46
C GLN A 22 -28.38 5.21 3.55
N TYR A 23 -29.28 5.97 2.94
CA TYR A 23 -30.21 5.46 1.94
C TYR A 23 -29.62 5.74 0.56
N GLU A 24 -29.02 4.73 -0.09
CA GLU A 24 -28.48 4.81 -1.46
C GLU A 24 -29.59 5.01 -2.53
N ASP A 25 -30.77 5.49 -2.13
CA ASP A 25 -32.03 5.52 -2.90
C ASP A 25 -32.23 6.77 -3.77
N MET A 26 -31.24 7.66 -3.91
CA MET A 26 -31.33 8.74 -4.88
C MET A 26 -30.09 8.78 -5.77
N GLU A 27 -30.31 8.83 -7.08
CA GLU A 27 -29.33 9.12 -8.13
C GLU A 27 -28.63 10.46 -7.84
N ASN A 28 -27.69 10.48 -6.90
CA ASN A 28 -27.07 11.70 -6.41
C ASN A 28 -25.57 11.62 -6.65
N VAL A 29 -25.15 12.11 -7.81
CA VAL A 29 -23.75 12.17 -8.26
C VAL A 29 -22.83 12.83 -7.21
N ASN A 30 -23.37 13.71 -6.36
CA ASN A 30 -22.65 14.33 -5.24
C ASN A 30 -22.32 13.35 -4.10
N ASP A 31 -23.16 12.34 -3.82
CA ASP A 31 -22.95 11.40 -2.71
C ASP A 31 -21.79 10.43 -2.97
N ASN A 32 -21.53 10.11 -4.24
CA ASN A 32 -20.36 9.33 -4.63
C ASN A 32 -19.04 10.07 -4.37
N ALA A 33 -19.01 11.39 -4.53
CA ALA A 33 -17.80 12.19 -4.28
C ALA A 33 -17.46 12.26 -2.78
N PHE A 34 -18.46 12.42 -1.90
CA PHE A 34 -18.26 12.40 -0.44
C PHE A 34 -17.80 11.03 0.05
N LYS A 35 -18.43 9.96 -0.45
CA LYS A 35 -18.04 8.58 -0.13
C LYS A 35 -16.61 8.29 -0.59
N LEU A 36 -16.27 8.67 -1.82
CA LEU A 36 -14.90 8.52 -2.35
C LEU A 36 -13.88 9.30 -1.51
N ASN A 37 -14.16 10.57 -1.18
CA ASN A 37 -13.29 11.37 -0.33
C ASN A 37 -13.06 10.72 1.03
N SER A 38 -14.11 10.16 1.62
CA SER A 38 -14.01 9.43 2.89
C SER A 38 -13.10 8.20 2.78
N TRP A 39 -13.23 7.42 1.70
CA TRP A 39 -12.32 6.30 1.42
C TRP A 39 -10.86 6.74 1.24
N ILE A 40 -10.62 7.85 0.55
CA ILE A 40 -9.27 8.40 0.35
C ILE A 40 -8.65 8.84 1.68
N LEU A 41 -9.43 9.54 2.51
CA LEU A 41 -8.99 9.97 3.84
C LEU A 41 -8.69 8.78 4.74
N LEU A 42 -9.59 7.80 4.79
CA LEU A 42 -9.42 6.57 5.58
C LEU A 42 -8.20 5.78 5.13
N GLY A 43 -7.99 5.61 3.82
CA GLY A 43 -6.81 4.91 3.30
C GLY A 43 -5.50 5.65 3.60
N SER A 44 -5.49 6.98 3.53
CA SER A 44 -4.31 7.79 3.89
C SER A 44 -3.98 7.70 5.39
N LEU A 45 -5.00 7.71 6.24
CA LEU A 45 -4.84 7.53 7.69
C LEU A 45 -4.37 6.12 8.05
N THR A 46 -4.89 5.10 7.36
CA THR A 46 -4.50 3.70 7.53
C THR A 46 -3.03 3.50 7.13
N GLU A 47 -2.62 3.99 5.96
CA GLU A 47 -1.22 3.96 5.51
C GLU A 47 -0.29 4.62 6.53
N SER A 48 -0.66 5.84 6.99
CA SER A 48 0.13 6.57 7.98
C SER A 48 0.24 5.82 9.31
N ALA A 49 -0.85 5.23 9.81
CA ALA A 49 -0.86 4.49 11.06
C ALA A 49 0.06 3.26 11.00
N LEU A 50 -0.03 2.48 9.92
CA LEU A 50 0.82 1.30 9.75
C LEU A 50 2.29 1.67 9.53
N GLN A 51 2.59 2.78 8.84
CA GLN A 51 3.95 3.31 8.70
C GLN A 51 4.52 3.76 10.05
N ILE A 52 3.70 4.39 10.90
CA ILE A 52 4.11 4.76 12.27
C ILE A 52 4.48 3.50 13.06
N PHE A 53 3.65 2.46 13.02
CA PHE A 53 3.97 1.19 13.68
C PHE A 53 5.30 0.61 13.19
N LEU A 54 5.49 0.52 11.86
CA LEU A 54 6.76 0.04 11.29
C LEU A 54 7.96 0.92 11.66
N ALA A 55 7.76 2.21 11.91
CA ALA A 55 8.84 3.10 12.33
C ALA A 55 9.37 2.76 13.74
N PHE A 56 8.52 2.27 14.65
CA PHE A 56 8.95 1.75 15.95
C PHE A 56 9.68 0.41 15.83
N TYR A 57 9.27 -0.41 14.86
CA TYR A 57 9.85 -1.73 14.57
C TYR A 57 10.79 -1.71 13.35
N MET A 58 11.51 -0.60 13.16
CA MET A 58 12.32 -0.37 11.95
C MET A 58 13.43 -1.41 11.79
N ASP A 59 14.05 -1.83 12.88
CA ASP A 59 15.11 -2.83 12.84
C ASP A 59 14.56 -4.21 12.48
N ASP A 60 13.42 -4.61 13.04
CA ASP A 60 12.74 -5.86 12.66
C ASP A 60 12.30 -5.83 11.19
N TYR A 61 11.78 -4.69 10.72
CA TYR A 61 11.44 -4.49 9.32
C TYR A 61 12.66 -4.68 8.41
N LYS A 62 13.81 -4.06 8.72
CA LYS A 62 15.05 -4.23 7.94
C LYS A 62 15.57 -5.66 8.00
N ASN A 63 15.59 -6.25 9.18
CA ASN A 63 16.11 -7.60 9.41
C ASN A 63 15.24 -8.68 8.75
N SER A 64 13.95 -8.40 8.52
CA SER A 64 13.08 -9.34 7.81
C SER A 64 13.47 -9.56 6.35
N LYS A 65 14.34 -8.69 5.79
CA LYS A 65 14.74 -8.71 4.37
C LYS A 65 13.55 -8.83 3.43
N TRP A 66 12.42 -8.25 3.82
CA TRP A 66 11.19 -8.37 3.05
C TRP A 66 11.37 -7.77 1.64
N LYS A 67 10.97 -8.56 0.63
CA LYS A 67 11.25 -8.31 -0.80
C LYS A 67 12.74 -8.14 -1.16
N GLN A 68 13.68 -8.51 -0.31
CA GLN A 68 15.12 -8.49 -0.62
C GLN A 68 15.62 -9.89 -0.97
N TRP A 69 16.59 -9.99 -1.88
CA TRP A 69 17.25 -11.24 -2.18
C TRP A 69 18.47 -11.45 -1.27
N GLU A 70 18.58 -12.64 -0.69
CA GLU A 70 19.70 -12.99 0.17
C GLU A 70 20.86 -13.59 -0.63
N ASN A 71 22.10 -13.23 -0.27
CA ASN A 71 23.33 -13.85 -0.75
C ASN A 71 23.48 -13.85 -2.29
N ILE A 72 22.98 -12.81 -2.97
CA ILE A 72 23.15 -12.66 -4.42
C ILE A 72 24.44 -11.92 -4.76
N VAL A 73 25.24 -12.53 -5.64
CA VAL A 73 26.35 -11.87 -6.33
C VAL A 73 25.80 -11.29 -7.63
N VAL A 74 25.44 -10.00 -7.61
CA VAL A 74 24.72 -9.32 -8.70
C VAL A 74 25.39 -9.52 -10.06
N ASP A 75 26.70 -9.39 -10.14
CA ASP A 75 27.42 -9.45 -11.42
C ASP A 75 27.46 -10.86 -12.02
N GLU A 76 27.45 -11.92 -11.20
CA GLU A 76 27.40 -13.31 -11.67
C GLU A 76 26.05 -13.66 -12.32
N ILE A 77 24.97 -12.98 -11.95
CA ILE A 77 23.64 -13.19 -12.52
C ILE A 77 23.41 -12.23 -13.69
N LYS A 78 23.74 -10.95 -13.49
CA LYS A 78 23.47 -9.88 -14.46
C LYS A 78 24.25 -10.07 -15.75
N THR A 79 25.51 -10.48 -15.67
CA THR A 79 26.39 -10.58 -16.84
C THR A 79 25.91 -11.66 -17.83
N PRO A 80 25.67 -12.92 -17.41
CA PRO A 80 25.18 -13.95 -18.32
C PRO A 80 23.83 -13.63 -18.97
N ILE A 81 22.93 -12.98 -18.25
CA ILE A 81 21.61 -12.59 -18.78
C ILE A 81 21.75 -11.48 -19.82
N ILE A 82 22.55 -10.45 -19.54
CA ILE A 82 22.81 -9.36 -20.50
C ILE A 82 23.47 -9.90 -21.77
N ASP A 83 24.42 -10.84 -21.63
CA ASP A 83 25.11 -11.46 -22.76
C ASP A 83 24.17 -12.35 -23.58
N SER A 84 23.26 -13.07 -22.94
CA SER A 84 22.22 -13.82 -23.64
C SER A 84 21.30 -12.91 -24.47
N ILE A 85 20.91 -11.75 -23.92
CA ILE A 85 20.13 -10.74 -24.65
C ILE A 85 20.93 -10.18 -25.82
N ASN A 86 22.23 -9.89 -25.63
CA ASN A 86 23.11 -9.47 -26.72
C ASN A 86 23.16 -10.51 -27.84
N GLY A 87 23.28 -11.80 -27.49
CA GLY A 87 23.25 -12.89 -28.45
C GLY A 87 21.95 -12.93 -29.26
N LEU A 88 20.79 -12.81 -28.60
CA LEU A 88 19.49 -12.77 -29.27
C LEU A 88 19.32 -11.54 -30.17
N MET A 89 19.93 -10.41 -29.82
CA MET A 89 19.97 -9.23 -30.69
C MET A 89 20.83 -9.48 -31.93
N GLN A 90 21.99 -10.11 -31.78
CA GLN A 90 22.87 -10.45 -32.90
C GLN A 90 22.24 -11.47 -33.85
N GLN A 91 21.46 -12.41 -33.31
CA GLN A 91 20.70 -13.40 -34.08
C GLN A 91 19.46 -12.82 -34.79
N GLY A 92 19.13 -11.54 -34.56
CA GLY A 92 17.97 -10.88 -35.14
C GLY A 92 16.63 -11.29 -34.52
N VAL A 93 16.64 -12.11 -33.46
CA VAL A 93 15.44 -12.51 -32.70
C VAL A 93 14.85 -11.32 -31.95
N LEU A 94 15.72 -10.45 -31.43
CA LEU A 94 15.34 -9.21 -30.77
C LEU A 94 15.79 -7.99 -31.56
N THR A 95 14.91 -7.01 -31.68
CA THR A 95 15.31 -5.67 -32.12
C THR A 95 16.16 -4.98 -31.06
N SER A 96 16.95 -3.97 -31.48
CA SER A 96 17.73 -3.14 -30.56
C SER A 96 16.88 -2.47 -29.48
N LYS A 97 15.65 -2.05 -29.82
CA LYS A 97 14.70 -1.45 -28.86
C LYS A 97 14.23 -2.46 -27.81
N GLN A 98 13.84 -3.66 -28.24
CA GLN A 98 13.41 -4.72 -27.32
C GLN A 98 14.56 -5.16 -26.41
N GLY A 99 15.77 -5.36 -26.97
CA GLY A 99 16.94 -5.75 -26.19
C GLY A 99 17.36 -4.71 -25.15
N LYS A 100 17.26 -3.41 -25.46
CA LYS A 100 17.50 -2.34 -24.47
C LYS A 100 16.46 -2.37 -23.35
N SER A 101 15.17 -2.44 -23.69
CA SER A 101 14.08 -2.47 -22.72
C SER A 101 14.20 -3.67 -21.76
N LEU A 102 14.55 -4.86 -22.26
CA LEU A 102 14.77 -6.05 -21.41
C LEU A 102 15.95 -5.85 -20.43
N LYS A 103 17.07 -5.31 -20.92
CA LYS A 103 18.24 -5.03 -20.06
C LYS A 103 17.92 -4.03 -18.96
N GLU A 104 17.12 -3.00 -19.26
CA GLU A 104 16.66 -2.03 -18.28
C GLU A 104 15.76 -2.68 -17.23
N ALA A 105 14.74 -3.45 -17.67
CA ALA A 105 13.85 -4.16 -16.78
C ALA A 105 14.58 -5.10 -15.80
N ILE A 106 15.59 -5.85 -16.28
CA ILE A 106 16.41 -6.72 -15.43
C ILE A 106 17.23 -5.91 -14.42
N LYS A 107 17.88 -4.83 -14.87
CA LYS A 107 18.67 -3.97 -13.98
C LYS A 107 17.80 -3.35 -12.90
N GLU A 108 16.62 -2.86 -13.26
CA GLU A 108 15.67 -2.28 -12.32
C GLU A 108 15.17 -3.33 -11.33
N LYS A 109 14.85 -4.54 -11.80
CA LYS A 109 14.35 -5.60 -10.91
C LYS A 109 15.40 -6.10 -9.92
N ILE A 110 16.65 -6.25 -10.37
CA ILE A 110 17.76 -6.55 -9.47
C ILE A 110 17.90 -5.44 -8.43
N LYS A 111 17.91 -4.17 -8.88
CA LYS A 111 18.07 -3.01 -8.00
C LYS A 111 16.95 -2.90 -6.96
N GLU A 112 15.71 -3.17 -7.35
CA GLU A 112 14.54 -3.22 -6.46
C GLU A 112 14.77 -4.24 -5.34
N HIS A 113 15.24 -5.44 -5.67
CA HIS A 113 15.44 -6.52 -4.70
C HIS A 113 16.78 -6.50 -3.96
N THR A 114 17.64 -5.51 -4.21
CA THR A 114 18.93 -5.33 -3.51
C THR A 114 19.00 -4.04 -2.68
N ASN A 115 18.07 -3.11 -2.88
CA ASN A 115 18.03 -1.85 -2.14
C ASN A 115 16.96 -1.88 -1.06
N GLU A 116 17.32 -1.41 0.14
CA GLU A 116 16.36 -1.18 1.21
C GLU A 116 15.30 -0.16 0.79
N HIS A 117 14.03 -0.51 1.01
CA HIS A 117 12.91 0.40 0.79
C HIS A 117 12.70 1.21 2.07
N PRO A 118 12.86 2.55 2.06
CA PRO A 118 12.59 3.35 3.25
C PRO A 118 11.11 3.25 3.59
N VAL A 119 10.77 2.99 4.86
CA VAL A 119 9.39 2.80 5.34
C VAL A 119 8.45 3.93 4.91
N GLN A 120 8.95 5.16 4.82
CA GLN A 120 8.16 6.33 4.40
C GLN A 120 7.72 6.30 2.92
N ARG A 121 8.30 5.41 2.09
CA ARG A 121 7.96 5.25 0.67
C ARG A 121 7.23 3.95 0.37
N VAL A 122 7.00 3.11 1.38
CA VAL A 122 6.26 1.85 1.23
C VAL A 122 4.78 2.20 1.10
N MET A 123 4.18 1.81 -0.03
CA MET A 123 2.78 2.08 -0.33
C MET A 123 1.85 1.19 0.52
N LEU A 124 0.61 1.61 0.77
CA LEU A 124 -0.35 0.82 1.57
C LEU A 124 -0.45 -0.66 1.15
N ASP A 125 -0.52 -0.95 -0.16
CA ASP A 125 -0.51 -2.33 -0.66
C ASP A 125 0.69 -3.13 -0.16
N GLU A 126 1.87 -2.54 -0.29
CA GLU A 126 3.11 -3.15 0.13
C GLU A 126 3.10 -3.37 1.66
N ILE A 127 2.66 -2.39 2.45
CA ILE A 127 2.55 -2.55 3.90
C ILE A 127 1.62 -3.72 4.26
N ILE A 128 0.47 -3.85 3.60
CA ILE A 128 -0.47 -4.96 3.83
C ILE A 128 0.18 -6.30 3.50
N GLN A 129 0.92 -6.39 2.39
CA GLN A 129 1.68 -7.59 2.03
C GLN A 129 2.73 -7.94 3.08
N TYR A 130 3.42 -6.94 3.66
CA TYR A 130 4.38 -7.16 4.74
C TYR A 130 3.70 -7.71 6.00
N TYR A 131 2.61 -7.10 6.44
CA TYR A 131 1.88 -7.52 7.64
C TYR A 131 1.34 -8.95 7.50
N SER A 132 0.84 -9.29 6.31
CA SER A 132 0.41 -10.66 5.99
C SER A 132 1.58 -11.64 5.98
N PHE A 133 2.71 -11.28 5.37
CA PHE A 133 3.92 -12.11 5.34
C PHE A 133 4.46 -12.42 6.75
N GLN A 134 4.47 -11.41 7.61
CA GLN A 134 4.88 -11.54 9.01
C GLN A 134 3.81 -12.13 9.93
N LYS A 135 2.59 -12.39 9.42
CA LYS A 135 1.43 -12.85 10.19
C LYS A 135 1.12 -11.97 11.40
N LEU A 136 1.25 -10.66 11.23
CA LEU A 136 0.94 -9.68 12.28
C LEU A 136 -0.57 -9.53 12.50
N MET A 137 -1.36 -9.91 11.50
CA MET A 137 -2.80 -9.77 11.46
C MET A 137 -3.43 -11.04 10.89
N ASP A 138 -4.66 -11.32 11.29
CA ASP A 138 -5.46 -12.43 10.77
C ASP A 138 -6.11 -12.11 9.42
N ASP A 139 -6.78 -13.11 8.84
CA ASP A 139 -7.38 -12.99 7.50
C ASP A 139 -8.51 -11.95 7.45
N GLU A 140 -9.22 -11.72 8.55
CA GLU A 140 -10.31 -10.75 8.64
C GLU A 140 -9.76 -9.32 8.71
N GLU A 141 -8.74 -9.09 9.52
CA GLU A 141 -8.01 -7.82 9.60
C GLU A 141 -7.37 -7.47 8.25
N ILE A 142 -6.73 -8.45 7.59
CA ILE A 142 -6.15 -8.27 6.25
C ILE A 142 -7.24 -7.99 5.21
N PHE A 143 -8.41 -8.61 5.32
CA PHE A 143 -9.55 -8.32 4.45
C PHE A 143 -9.96 -6.84 4.54
N TYR A 144 -10.15 -6.30 5.74
CA TYR A 144 -10.53 -4.90 5.93
C TYR A 144 -9.46 -3.93 5.41
N LEU A 145 -8.17 -4.23 5.63
CA LEU A 145 -7.09 -3.44 5.06
C LEU A 145 -7.13 -3.40 3.52
N LYS A 146 -7.37 -4.55 2.88
CA LYS A 146 -7.54 -4.63 1.42
C LYS A 146 -8.79 -3.90 0.93
N SER A 147 -9.90 -3.96 1.68
CA SER A 147 -11.10 -3.18 1.38
C SER A 147 -10.80 -1.68 1.40
N ILE A 148 -10.10 -1.17 2.41
CA ILE A 148 -9.69 0.23 2.49
C ILE A 148 -8.77 0.60 1.31
N GLN A 149 -7.77 -0.23 1.02
CA GLN A 149 -6.83 -0.01 -0.07
C GLN A 149 -7.52 0.05 -1.44
N SER A 150 -8.42 -0.89 -1.73
CA SER A 150 -9.12 -0.97 -3.01
C SER A 150 -10.04 0.22 -3.22
N ASN A 151 -10.80 0.61 -2.19
CA ASN A 151 -11.75 1.71 -2.28
C ASN A 151 -11.09 3.09 -2.33
N ARG A 152 -9.95 3.30 -1.65
CA ARG A 152 -9.12 4.51 -1.83
C ARG A 152 -8.70 4.69 -3.30
N ASN A 153 -8.41 3.59 -3.99
CA ASN A 153 -8.00 3.60 -5.39
C ASN A 153 -9.17 3.81 -6.36
N GLY A 154 -10.40 4.02 -5.86
CA GLY A 154 -11.56 4.40 -6.67
C GLY A 154 -11.47 5.80 -7.28
N ILE A 155 -10.44 6.60 -6.93
CA ILE A 155 -10.24 7.96 -7.46
C ILE A 155 -9.85 8.02 -8.94
N HIS A 156 -9.48 6.89 -9.56
CA HIS A 156 -9.06 6.84 -10.96
C HIS A 156 -10.24 7.10 -11.92
N SER A 157 -10.40 8.36 -12.36
CA SER A 157 -11.52 8.81 -13.20
C SER A 157 -11.62 8.18 -14.60
N PHE A 158 -10.56 7.49 -15.05
CA PHE A 158 -10.52 6.84 -16.37
C PHE A 158 -10.99 5.38 -16.34
N GLU A 159 -11.18 4.80 -15.15
CA GLU A 159 -11.72 3.46 -14.97
C GLU A 159 -12.96 3.53 -14.09
N GLU A 160 -14.07 2.95 -14.56
CA GLU A 160 -15.28 2.86 -13.75
C GLU A 160 -15.08 1.80 -12.67
N ARG A 161 -14.50 2.21 -11.54
CA ARG A 161 -14.28 1.36 -10.38
C ARG A 161 -15.47 1.46 -9.43
N THR A 162 -16.02 0.32 -9.05
CA THR A 162 -17.05 0.27 -8.00
C THR A 162 -16.42 0.68 -6.68
N ILE A 163 -17.02 1.69 -6.05
CA ILE A 163 -16.65 2.18 -4.72
C ILE A 163 -17.66 1.56 -3.74
N GLY A 164 -17.18 1.03 -2.63
CA GLY A 164 -17.98 0.34 -1.62
C GLY A 164 -19.15 1.16 -1.10
N THR A 165 -20.11 0.50 -0.46
CA THR A 165 -21.30 1.13 0.15
C THR A 165 -20.93 1.96 1.37
N TRP A 166 -21.84 2.84 1.81
CA TRP A 166 -21.67 3.56 3.08
C TRP A 166 -21.52 2.62 4.28
N ASP A 167 -22.23 1.50 4.29
CA ASP A 167 -22.09 0.47 5.33
C ASP A 167 -20.66 -0.08 5.37
N SER A 168 -20.11 -0.46 4.21
CA SER A 168 -18.75 -0.98 4.14
C SER A 168 -17.71 0.05 4.61
N LEU A 169 -17.94 1.34 4.31
CA LEU A 169 -17.12 2.43 4.81
C LEU A 169 -17.20 2.55 6.33
N GLN A 170 -18.40 2.52 6.91
CA GLN A 170 -18.59 2.57 8.37
C GLN A 170 -17.89 1.40 9.08
N TYR A 171 -18.00 0.18 8.56
CA TYR A 171 -17.28 -0.97 9.11
C TYR A 171 -15.77 -0.77 9.03
N CYS A 172 -15.25 -0.27 7.91
CA CYS A 172 -13.82 0.00 7.76
C CYS A 172 -13.33 1.12 8.67
N VAL A 173 -14.15 2.13 8.96
CA VAL A 173 -13.83 3.17 9.96
C VAL A 173 -13.76 2.58 11.37
N ARG A 174 -14.69 1.69 11.73
CA ARG A 174 -14.64 0.98 13.02
C ARG A 174 -13.40 0.11 13.14
N PHE A 175 -13.08 -0.64 12.07
CA PHE A 175 -11.85 -1.39 11.97
C PHE A 175 -10.62 -0.48 12.13
N TRP A 176 -10.61 0.71 11.53
CA TRP A 176 -9.50 1.65 11.69
C TRP A 176 -9.34 2.13 13.14
N CYS A 177 -10.43 2.37 13.87
CA CYS A 177 -10.35 2.66 15.31
C CYS A 177 -9.74 1.48 16.09
N TYR A 178 -10.18 0.25 15.80
CA TYR A 178 -9.58 -0.96 16.35
C TYR A 178 -8.08 -1.06 16.00
N LEU A 179 -7.70 -0.77 14.76
CA LEU A 179 -6.31 -0.77 14.32
C LEU A 179 -5.44 0.20 15.13
N LEU A 180 -5.95 1.41 15.43
CA LEU A 180 -5.23 2.36 16.26
C LEU A 180 -5.02 1.82 17.68
N GLU A 181 -6.03 1.20 18.27
CA GLU A 181 -5.92 0.53 19.57
C GLU A 181 -4.93 -0.65 19.51
N TRP A 182 -5.00 -1.46 18.46
CA TRP A 182 -4.06 -2.56 18.20
C TRP A 182 -2.61 -2.07 18.15
N ILE A 183 -2.36 -0.93 17.49
CA ILE A 183 -1.04 -0.29 17.41
C ILE A 183 -0.61 0.19 18.80
N MET A 184 -1.45 0.96 19.49
CA MET A 184 -1.11 1.54 20.80
C MET A 184 -0.74 0.47 21.83
N ASN A 185 -1.44 -0.66 21.84
CA ASN A 185 -1.16 -1.79 22.73
C ASN A 185 0.12 -2.58 22.37
N ARG A 186 0.79 -2.23 21.27
CA ARG A 186 2.01 -2.87 20.78
C ARG A 186 3.13 -1.85 20.58
N LEU A 187 3.00 -0.61 21.02
CA LEU A 187 4.15 0.30 21.04
C LEU A 187 5.02 -0.03 22.27
N PRO A 188 6.36 0.05 22.14
CA PRO A 188 7.23 -0.09 23.30
C PRO A 188 6.94 1.02 24.32
N ASP A 189 7.11 0.71 25.60
CA ASP A 189 7.01 1.70 26.67
C ASP A 189 7.97 2.85 26.39
N VAL A 190 7.49 4.08 26.53
CA VAL A 190 8.35 5.26 26.43
C VAL A 190 9.21 5.30 27.69
N PRO A 191 10.56 5.26 27.59
CA PRO A 191 11.42 5.40 28.76
C PRO A 191 11.15 6.74 29.44
N GLU A 192 11.07 6.74 30.78
CA GLU A 192 10.95 7.94 31.61
C GLU A 192 12.06 8.97 31.38
#